data_AF-A0A9N9GPJ0-F1
#
_entry.id   AF-A0A9N9GPJ0-F1
#
_cell.length_a   1.000
_cell.length_b   1.000
_cell.length_c   1.000
_cell.angle_alpha   90.00
_cell.angle_beta   90.00
_cell.angle_gamma   90.00
#
_symmetry.space_group_name_H-M   'P 1'
#
loop_
_entity.id
_entity.type
_entity.pdbx_description
1 polymer ?
#
loop_
_entity_poly.entity_id
_entity_poly.type
_entity_poly.pdbx_seq_one_letter_code
_entity_poly.pdbx_strand_id
1 'polypeptide(L)'
;DLWGPLILCLALAILLSVRAPADQEILVFTGVFVIVWFGAAIVTINAKLLGGTVSFFQSVCILGYCIFPLVLIAFIAVFVGKKVYIRLPLCIIAFAWSSYASVNFLSSSHLANRRALAVYPLFLFYFIIGWMLL
;
A
#
# COMPACT_ATOMS: atom_id res chain seq x y z
N ASP A 1 -3.96 -16.48 -3.08
CA ASP A 1 -3.66 -16.57 -1.64
C ASP A 1 -3.81 -15.23 -0.93
N LEU A 2 -4.65 -15.20 0.12
CA LEU A 2 -4.91 -14.01 0.93
C LEU A 2 -3.93 -13.85 2.13
N TRP A 3 -3.21 -14.93 2.46
CA TRP A 3 -2.29 -14.99 3.59
C TRP A 3 -1.06 -14.09 3.41
N GLY A 4 -0.44 -14.08 2.23
CA GLY A 4 0.73 -13.22 1.97
C GLY A 4 0.45 -11.71 2.17
N PRO A 5 -0.60 -11.15 1.53
CA PRO A 5 -1.00 -9.76 1.71
C PRO A 5 -1.35 -9.43 3.16
N LEU A 6 -1.99 -10.36 3.87
CA LEU A 6 -2.32 -10.22 5.28
C LEU A 6 -1.04 -10.13 6.14
N ILE A 7 -0.06 -11.00 5.90
CA ILE A 7 1.22 -10.98 6.61
C ILE A 7 1.96 -9.65 6.35
N LEU A 8 1.99 -9.18 5.11
CA LEU A 8 2.61 -7.88 4.77
C LEU A 8 1.90 -6.70 5.43
N CYS A 9 0.57 -6.73 5.46
CA CYS A 9 -0.25 -5.72 6.14
C CYS A 9 0.04 -5.69 7.65
N LEU A 10 0.05 -6.85 8.31
CA LEU A 10 0.37 -6.96 9.73
C LEU A 10 1.80 -6.52 10.02
N ALA A 11 2.77 -6.94 9.20
CA ALA A 11 4.16 -6.53 9.36
C ALA A 11 4.29 -5.00 9.26
N LEU A 12 3.66 -4.38 8.27
CA LEU A 12 3.65 -2.92 8.13
C LEU A 12 3.01 -2.25 9.35
N ALA A 13 1.83 -2.70 9.78
CA ALA A 13 1.11 -2.14 10.91
C ALA A 13 1.92 -2.22 12.21
N ILE A 14 2.60 -3.35 12.46
CA ILE A 14 3.48 -3.53 13.63
C ILE A 14 4.70 -2.60 13.53
N LEU A 15 5.37 -2.54 12.37
CA LEU A 15 6.58 -1.72 12.20
C LEU A 15 6.29 -0.22 12.38
N LEU A 16 5.13 0.25 11.92
CA LEU A 16 4.70 1.63 12.12
C LEU A 16 4.25 1.87 13.57
N SER A 17 3.56 0.92 14.19
CA SER A 17 3.10 0.99 15.58
C SER A 17 4.26 1.07 16.58
N VAL A 18 5.31 0.25 16.41
CA VAL A 18 6.52 0.27 17.26
C VAL A 18 7.25 1.62 17.22
N ARG A 19 7.06 2.41 16.16
CA ARG A 19 7.67 3.74 16.01
C ARG A 19 6.74 4.86 16.46
N ALA A 20 5.48 4.55 16.76
CA ALA A 20 4.52 5.51 17.25
C ALA A 20 4.79 5.86 18.73
N PRO A 21 4.34 7.02 19.20
CA PRO A 21 4.25 7.31 20.63
C PRO A 21 3.40 6.26 21.36
N ALA A 22 3.74 5.94 22.62
CA ALA A 22 3.09 4.90 23.42
C ALA A 22 1.56 5.10 23.59
N ASP A 23 1.09 6.34 23.51
CA ASP A 23 -0.33 6.72 23.54
C ASP A 23 -1.08 6.46 22.22
N GLN A 24 -0.36 6.23 21.12
CA GLN A 24 -0.92 6.12 19.76
C GLN A 24 -0.63 4.79 19.06
N GLU A 25 0.12 3.86 19.67
CA GLU A 25 0.51 2.58 19.07
C GLU A 25 -0.68 1.80 18.49
N ILE A 26 -1.78 1.70 19.26
CA ILE A 26 -3.00 0.98 18.88
C ILE A 26 -3.73 1.70 17.73
N LEU A 27 -3.77 3.03 17.78
CA LEU A 27 -4.40 3.86 16.74
C LEU A 27 -3.66 3.73 15.42
N VAL A 28 -2.32 3.75 15.44
CA VAL A 28 -1.48 3.58 14.26
C VAL A 28 -1.62 2.16 13.70
N PHE A 29 -1.55 1.14 14.56
CA PHE A 29 -1.74 -0.26 14.13
C PHE A 29 -3.09 -0.47 13.44
N THR A 30 -4.18 -0.08 14.12
CA THR A 30 -5.55 -0.25 13.62
C THR A 30 -5.77 0.60 12.37
N GLY A 31 -5.24 1.83 12.35
CA GLY A 31 -5.31 2.74 11.22
C GLY A 31 -4.66 2.15 9.96
N VAL A 32 -3.41 1.68 10.06
CA VAL A 32 -2.72 1.03 8.94
C VAL A 32 -3.50 -0.19 8.45
N PHE A 33 -3.95 -1.05 9.37
CA PHE A 33 -4.69 -2.25 9.02
C PHE A 33 -5.98 -1.92 8.25
N VAL A 34 -6.78 -0.97 8.75
CA VAL A 34 -8.02 -0.55 8.11
C VAL A 34 -7.75 0.12 6.76
N ILE A 35 -6.76 1.02 6.69
CA ILE A 35 -6.40 1.71 5.44
C ILE A 35 -5.98 0.70 4.36
N VAL A 36 -5.16 -0.29 4.70
CA VAL A 36 -4.69 -1.28 3.73
C VAL A 36 -5.86 -2.12 3.20
N TRP A 37 -6.69 -2.67 4.08
CA TRP A 37 -7.80 -3.54 3.66
C TRP A 37 -8.93 -2.77 2.97
N PHE A 38 -9.38 -1.68 3.58
CA PHE A 38 -10.49 -0.88 3.05
C PHE A 38 -10.07 -0.10 1.81
N GLY A 39 -8.86 0.46 1.80
CA GLY A 39 -8.29 1.12 0.64
C GLY A 39 -8.12 0.17 -0.54
N ALA A 40 -7.58 -1.03 -0.32
CA ALA A 40 -7.47 -2.05 -1.38
C ALA A 40 -8.84 -2.49 -1.90
N ALA A 41 -9.86 -2.59 -1.03
CA ALA A 41 -11.23 -2.87 -1.44
C ALA A 41 -11.81 -1.75 -2.31
N ILE A 42 -11.66 -0.48 -1.93
CA ILE A 42 -12.11 0.68 -2.71
C ILE A 42 -11.44 0.71 -4.09
N VAL A 43 -10.11 0.58 -4.14
CA VAL A 43 -9.35 0.57 -5.40
C VAL A 43 -9.83 -0.56 -6.30
N THR A 44 -10.07 -1.73 -5.73
CA THR A 44 -10.54 -2.90 -6.48
C THR A 44 -11.97 -2.71 -7.01
N ILE A 45 -12.89 -2.20 -6.18
CA ILE A 45 -14.27 -1.90 -6.60
C ILE A 45 -14.26 -0.88 -7.72
N ASN A 46 -13.45 0.18 -7.61
CA ASN A 46 -13.33 1.18 -8.66
C ASN A 46 -12.85 0.55 -9.98
N ALA A 47 -11.75 -0.22 -9.94
CA ALA A 47 -11.23 -0.92 -11.12
C ALA A 47 -12.26 -1.89 -11.73
N LYS A 48 -13.08 -2.54 -10.89
CA LYS A 48 -14.17 -3.41 -11.33
C LYS A 48 -15.30 -2.66 -12.02
N LEU A 49 -15.77 -1.56 -11.43
CA LEU A 49 -16.82 -0.71 -12.01
C LEU A 49 -16.40 -0.10 -13.35
N LEU A 50 -15.10 0.09 -13.56
CA LEU A 50 -14.54 0.56 -14.81
C LEU A 50 -14.48 -0.51 -15.91
N GLY A 51 -14.84 -1.77 -15.62
CA GLY A 51 -14.86 -2.89 -16.56
C GLY A 51 -13.68 -3.86 -16.43
N GLY A 52 -12.90 -3.80 -15.33
CA GLY A 52 -11.78 -4.70 -15.10
C GLY A 52 -12.22 -6.17 -14.94
N THR A 53 -11.62 -7.07 -15.71
CA THR A 53 -12.02 -8.49 -15.72
C THR A 53 -11.48 -9.31 -14.54
N VAL A 54 -10.44 -8.83 -13.86
CA VAL A 54 -9.74 -9.54 -12.75
C VAL A 54 -10.61 -9.73 -11.51
N SER A 55 -10.68 -10.92 -10.91
CA SER A 55 -11.44 -11.18 -9.67
C SER A 55 -11.14 -10.20 -8.51
N PHE A 56 -12.15 -9.87 -7.69
CA PHE A 56 -12.03 -8.92 -6.57
C PHE A 56 -10.90 -9.31 -5.60
N PHE A 57 -10.93 -10.53 -5.07
CA PHE A 57 -9.93 -10.98 -4.11
C PHE A 57 -8.53 -11.06 -4.71
N GLN A 58 -8.41 -11.36 -6.02
CA GLN A 58 -7.13 -11.40 -6.71
C GLN A 58 -6.50 -9.99 -6.79
N SER A 59 -7.30 -8.98 -7.14
CA SER A 59 -6.84 -7.59 -7.15
C SER A 59 -6.42 -7.13 -5.76
N VAL A 60 -7.22 -7.39 -4.73
CA VAL A 60 -6.86 -7.05 -3.33
C VAL A 60 -5.54 -7.72 -2.93
N CYS A 61 -5.36 -9.00 -3.28
CA CYS A 61 -4.12 -9.70 -2.97
C CYS A 61 -2.91 -9.05 -3.65
N ILE A 62 -3.02 -8.74 -4.95
CA ILE A 62 -1.91 -8.16 -5.74
C ILE A 62 -1.55 -6.76 -5.24
N LEU A 63 -2.56 -5.94 -4.93
CA LEU A 63 -2.33 -4.63 -4.31
C LEU A 63 -1.59 -4.76 -2.98
N GLY A 64 -1.94 -5.76 -2.16
CA GLY A 64 -1.24 -6.04 -0.91
C GLY A 64 0.18 -6.57 -1.09
N TYR A 65 0.45 -7.39 -2.11
CA TYR A 65 1.82 -7.80 -2.45
C TYR A 65 2.68 -6.62 -2.90
N CYS A 66 2.09 -5.67 -3.62
CA CYS A 66 2.77 -4.44 -4.01
C CYS A 66 3.16 -3.54 -2.82
N ILE A 67 2.67 -3.79 -1.60
CA ILE A 67 3.10 -3.08 -0.38
C ILE A 67 4.48 -3.56 0.10
N PHE A 68 4.98 -4.70 -0.38
CA PHE A 68 6.26 -5.28 0.06
C PHE A 68 7.45 -4.30 0.13
N PRO A 69 7.72 -3.44 -0.88
CA PRO A 69 8.79 -2.44 -0.79
C PRO A 69 8.60 -1.48 0.38
N LEU A 70 7.37 -1.06 0.68
CA LEU A 70 7.06 -0.19 1.81
C LEU A 70 7.31 -0.90 3.14
N VAL A 71 7.04 -2.20 3.25
CA VAL A 71 7.39 -3.00 4.45
C VAL A 71 8.90 -3.00 4.67
N LEU A 72 9.69 -3.17 3.61
CA LEU A 72 11.15 -3.13 3.70
C LEU A 72 11.65 -1.77 4.18
N ILE A 73 11.10 -0.67 3.65
CA ILE A 73 11.50 0.67 4.11
C ILE A 73 11.06 0.91 5.56
N ALA A 74 9.87 0.46 5.96
CA ALA A 74 9.41 0.53 7.34
C ALA A 74 10.36 -0.23 8.29
N PHE A 75 10.83 -1.40 7.88
CA PHE A 75 11.80 -2.19 8.64
C PHE A 75 13.14 -1.46 8.78
N ILE A 76 13.69 -0.94 7.68
CA ILE A 76 14.92 -0.13 7.70
C ILE A 76 14.75 1.11 8.59
N ALA A 77 13.58 1.73 8.57
CA ALA A 77 13.29 2.93 9.34
C ALA A 77 13.27 2.70 10.87
N VAL A 78 13.06 1.46 11.33
CA VAL A 78 13.23 1.08 12.75
C VAL A 78 14.70 1.27 13.18
N PHE A 79 15.66 0.87 12.34
CA PHE A 79 17.09 0.95 12.65
C PHE A 79 17.71 2.33 12.39
N VAL A 80 17.22 3.05 11.38
CA VAL A 80 17.77 4.36 10.97
C VAL A 80 17.31 5.51 11.90
N GLY A 81 16.29 5.26 12.73
CA GLY A 81 15.75 6.24 13.68
C GLY A 81 14.93 7.35 13.01
N LYS A 82 15.01 8.59 13.54
CA LYS A 82 14.21 9.75 13.06
C LYS A 82 14.84 10.51 11.88
N LYS A 83 15.84 9.96 11.19
CA LYS A 83 16.54 10.64 10.08
C LYS A 83 15.66 10.70 8.83
N VAL A 84 14.80 11.71 8.75
CA VAL A 84 13.84 11.93 7.63
C VAL A 84 14.56 12.01 6.28
N TYR A 85 15.75 12.61 6.21
CA TYR A 85 16.52 12.74 4.97
C TYR A 85 16.89 11.41 4.29
N ILE A 86 17.00 10.31 5.05
CA ILE A 86 17.27 8.97 4.52
C ILE A 86 15.96 8.26 4.18
N ARG A 87 14.93 8.42 5.02
CA ARG A 87 13.62 7.78 4.84
C ARG A 87 12.87 8.33 3.63
N LEU A 88 12.96 9.63 3.37
CA LEU A 88 12.26 10.30 2.27
C LEU A 88 12.60 9.72 0.90
N PRO A 89 13.87 9.65 0.45
CA PRO A 89 14.19 9.08 -0.86
C PRO A 89 13.83 7.59 -0.95
N LEU A 90 14.04 6.83 0.13
CA LEU A 90 13.67 5.41 0.18
C LEU A 90 12.16 5.21 0.04
N CYS A 91 11.37 6.03 0.73
CA CYS A 91 9.91 6.01 0.65
C CYS A 91 9.42 6.38 -0.75
N ILE A 92 10.03 7.39 -1.40
CA ILE A 92 9.71 7.76 -2.79
C ILE A 92 9.98 6.60 -3.75
N ILE A 93 11.13 5.92 -3.62
CA ILE A 93 11.47 4.77 -4.45
C ILE A 93 10.48 3.62 -4.24
N ALA A 94 10.18 3.28 -2.98
CA ALA A 94 9.22 2.23 -2.64
C ALA A 94 7.81 2.57 -3.16
N PHE A 95 7.36 3.80 -2.96
CA PHE A 95 6.09 4.31 -3.47
C PHE A 95 6.00 4.24 -5.00
N ALA A 96 7.05 4.67 -5.69
CA ALA A 96 7.12 4.61 -7.15
C ALA A 96 7.07 3.17 -7.65
N TRP A 97 7.80 2.25 -7.01
CA TRP A 97 7.77 0.83 -7.34
C TRP A 97 6.39 0.21 -7.11
N SER A 98 5.80 0.42 -5.93
CA SER A 98 4.47 -0.09 -5.59
C SER A 98 3.42 0.41 -6.57
N SER A 99 3.42 1.71 -6.87
CA SER A 99 2.52 2.33 -7.83
C SER A 99 2.72 1.77 -9.24
N TYR A 100 3.97 1.67 -9.71
CA TYR A 100 4.29 1.12 -11.02
C TYR A 100 3.84 -0.34 -11.16
N ALA A 101 4.13 -1.20 -10.18
CA ALA A 101 3.77 -2.61 -10.19
C ALA A 101 2.24 -2.80 -10.25
N SER A 102 1.49 -2.04 -9.44
CA SER A 102 0.02 -2.13 -9.42
C SER A 102 -0.63 -1.52 -10.66
N VAL A 103 -0.06 -0.44 -11.22
CA VAL A 103 -0.52 0.15 -12.48
C VAL A 103 -0.23 -0.75 -13.68
N ASN A 104 0.88 -1.50 -13.66
CA ASN A 104 1.17 -2.51 -14.67
C ASN A 104 0.16 -3.65 -14.61
N PHE A 105 -0.21 -4.10 -13.40
CA PHE A 105 -1.26 -5.09 -13.21
C PHE A 105 -2.63 -4.63 -13.75
N LEU A 106 -3.02 -3.38 -13.48
CA LEU A 106 -4.25 -2.77 -14.02
C LEU A 106 -4.19 -2.53 -15.54
N SER A 107 -3.01 -2.43 -16.12
CA SER A 107 -2.86 -2.28 -17.57
C SER A 107 -3.15 -3.58 -18.31
N SER A 108 -2.86 -4.73 -17.68
CA SER A 108 -3.18 -6.05 -18.22
C SER A 108 -4.67 -6.37 -18.22
N SER A 109 -5.52 -5.60 -17.53
CA SER A 109 -6.94 -5.93 -17.30
C SER A 109 -7.94 -5.31 -18.30
N HIS A 110 -7.54 -5.04 -19.54
CA HIS A 110 -8.39 -4.49 -20.61
C HIS A 110 -8.99 -3.08 -20.35
N LEU A 111 -8.40 -2.27 -19.46
CA LEU A 111 -8.87 -0.90 -19.15
C LEU A 111 -8.36 0.20 -20.12
N ALA A 112 -8.19 -0.10 -21.41
CA ALA A 112 -7.43 0.71 -22.38
C ALA A 112 -7.75 2.23 -22.34
N ASN A 113 -9.02 2.62 -22.28
CA ASN A 113 -9.44 4.03 -22.31
C ASN A 113 -9.85 4.61 -20.94
N ARG A 114 -9.84 3.81 -19.86
CA ARG A 114 -10.29 4.23 -18.51
C ARG A 114 -9.19 4.11 -17.45
N ARG A 115 -7.96 3.80 -17.86
CA ARG A 115 -6.82 3.54 -16.97
C ARG A 115 -6.55 4.67 -15.98
N ALA A 116 -6.55 5.93 -16.44
CA ALA A 116 -6.24 7.09 -15.58
C ALA A 116 -7.18 7.20 -14.36
N LEU A 117 -8.46 6.87 -14.55
CA LEU A 117 -9.47 6.88 -13.48
C LEU A 117 -9.22 5.80 -12.42
N ALA A 118 -8.65 4.65 -12.81
CA ALA A 118 -8.27 3.58 -11.88
C ALA A 118 -6.92 3.87 -11.18
N VAL A 119 -6.01 4.60 -11.83
CA VAL A 119 -4.70 4.96 -11.25
C VAL A 119 -4.86 5.97 -10.10
N TYR A 120 -5.82 6.88 -10.16
CA TYR A 120 -6.02 7.90 -9.13
C TYR A 120 -6.22 7.34 -7.71
N PRO A 121 -7.22 6.47 -7.43
CA PRO A 121 -7.41 5.91 -6.09
C PRO A 121 -6.24 5.02 -5.66
N LEU A 122 -5.56 4.37 -6.59
CA LEU A 122 -4.38 3.54 -6.32
C LEU A 122 -3.17 4.39 -5.89
N PHE A 123 -2.93 5.50 -6.57
CA PHE A 123 -1.89 6.45 -6.19
C PHE A 123 -2.16 6.99 -4.78
N LEU A 124 -3.41 7.40 -4.52
CA LEU A 124 -3.84 7.90 -3.22
C LEU A 124 -3.65 6.85 -2.12
N PHE A 125 -3.98 5.59 -2.40
CA PHE A 125 -3.76 4.46 -1.50
C PHE A 125 -2.28 4.32 -1.08
N TYR A 126 -1.35 4.25 -2.03
CA TYR A 126 0.08 4.16 -1.70
C TYR A 126 0.63 5.44 -1.08
N PHE A 127 0.06 6.60 -1.42
CA PHE A 127 0.49 7.89 -0.91
C PHE A 127 0.19 8.02 0.57
N ILE A 128 -1.02 7.63 1.01
CA ILE A 128 -1.38 7.61 2.43
C ILE A 128 -0.44 6.68 3.21
N ILE A 129 -0.16 5.48 2.69
CA ILE A 129 0.75 4.54 3.35
C ILE A 129 2.18 5.12 3.43
N GLY A 130 2.68 5.68 2.33
CA GLY A 130 3.99 6.34 2.30
C GLY A 130 4.08 7.53 3.25
N TRP A 131 2.99 8.28 3.40
CA TRP A 131 2.92 9.38 4.36
C TRP A 131 3.01 8.89 5.81
N MET A 132 2.30 7.81 6.16
CA MET A 132 2.41 7.20 7.49
C MET A 132 3.80 6.62 7.76
N LEU A 133 4.57 6.35 6.71
CA LEU A 133 5.91 5.80 6.79
C LEU A 133 6.99 6.87 7.00
N LEU A 134 6.69 8.17 6.83
CA LEU A 134 7.61 9.31 7.04
C LEU A 134 7.65 9.82 8.48
#